data_AF-A0A4D6BKZ2-F1
#
_entry.id   AF-A0A4D6BKZ2-F1
#
_cell.length_a   1.000
_cell.length_b   1.000
_cell.length_c   1.000
_cell.angle_alpha   90.00
_cell.angle_beta   90.00
_cell.angle_gamma   90.00
#
_symmetry.space_group_name_H-M   'P 1'
#
loop_
_entity.id
_entity.type
_entity.pdbx_description
1 polymer ?
#
loop_
_entity_poly.entity_id
_entity_poly.type
_entity_poly.pdbx_seq_one_letter_code
_entity_poly.pdbx_strand_id
1 'polypeptide(L)' 'MVLDFVVPSPRGTAWGLGGTCVNVGCIPKKLMHQAALLGQALTDSRKFGWEYS' A
#
# COMPACT_ATOMS: atom_id res chain seq x y z
N MET A 1 -7.91 10.54 -27.52
CA MET A 1 -6.57 10.73 -26.90
C MET A 1 -6.79 11.12 -25.45
N VAL A 2 -6.10 10.50 -24.49
CA VAL A 2 -6.14 10.87 -23.07
C VAL A 2 -4.80 11.54 -22.73
N LEU A 3 -4.84 12.73 -22.17
CA LEU A 3 -3.66 13.48 -21.73
C LEU A 3 -3.57 13.36 -20.20
N ASP A 4 -2.50 12.73 -19.72
CA ASP A 4 -2.22 12.57 -18.29
C ASP A 4 -0.75 12.93 -18.04
N PHE A 5 -0.51 13.89 -17.15
CA PHE A 5 0.83 14.35 -16.80
C PHE A 5 0.91 14.57 -15.30
N VAL A 6 1.93 13.98 -14.69
CA VAL A 6 2.18 14.08 -13.26
C VAL A 6 3.34 15.04 -13.05
N VAL A 7 3.06 16.22 -12.49
CA VAL A 7 4.10 17.13 -11.99
C VAL A 7 4.81 16.45 -10.81
N PRO A 8 6.15 16.29 -10.82
CA PRO A 8 6.87 15.68 -9.72
C PRO A 8 6.66 16.43 -8.39
N SER A 9 6.68 15.71 -7.28
CA SER A 9 6.66 16.31 -5.94
C SER A 9 7.92 17.16 -5.68
N PRO A 10 7.96 18.01 -4.64
CA PRO A 10 9.20 18.74 -4.27
C PRO A 10 10.41 17.83 -3.99
N ARG A 11 10.16 16.54 -3.69
CA ARG A 11 11.21 15.51 -3.49
C ARG A 11 11.56 14.77 -4.79
N GLY A 12 11.00 15.16 -5.92
CA GLY A 12 11.26 14.58 -7.25
C GLY A 12 10.48 13.32 -7.58
N THR A 13 9.53 12.89 -6.75
CA THR A 13 8.75 11.67 -7.03
C THR A 13 7.62 11.95 -8.02
N ALA A 14 7.47 11.08 -9.03
CA ALA A 14 6.37 11.07 -9.98
C ALA A 14 5.91 9.62 -10.22
N TRP A 15 4.80 9.43 -10.92
CA TRP A 15 4.19 8.11 -11.16
C TRP A 15 3.50 8.06 -12.52
N GLY A 16 3.03 6.86 -12.90
CA GLY A 16 2.40 6.62 -14.19
C GLY A 16 0.90 6.90 -14.23
N LEU A 17 0.26 6.49 -15.33
CA LEU A 17 -1.19 6.61 -15.54
C LEU A 17 -2.00 5.95 -14.41
N GLY A 18 -3.24 6.39 -14.23
CA GLY A 18 -4.19 5.84 -13.24
C GLY A 18 -4.46 6.78 -12.06
N GLY A 19 -3.82 7.94 -12.05
CA GLY A 19 -4.09 9.02 -11.10
C GLY A 19 -3.76 8.66 -9.65
N THR A 20 -4.30 9.46 -8.73
CA THR A 20 -3.99 9.39 -7.30
C THR A 20 -4.34 8.03 -6.69
N CYS A 21 -5.53 7.49 -6.97
CA CYS A 21 -6.04 6.27 -6.32
C CYS A 21 -5.09 5.07 -6.51
N VAL A 22 -4.58 4.88 -7.72
CA VAL A 22 -3.72 3.77 -8.10
C VAL A 22 -2.30 3.95 -7.57
N ASN A 23 -1.72 5.13 -7.75
CA ASN A 23 -0.28 5.31 -7.57
C ASN A 23 0.12 5.73 -6.15
N VAL A 24 -0.66 6.59 -5.50
CA VAL A 24 -0.29 7.23 -4.22
C VAL A 24 -1.46 7.42 -3.26
N GLY A 25 -2.55 6.70 -3.48
CA GLY A 25 -3.81 6.87 -2.76
C GLY A 25 -4.34 5.54 -2.24
N CYS A 26 -5.60 5.24 -2.57
CA CYS A 26 -6.33 4.13 -1.97
C CYS A 26 -5.64 2.76 -2.12
N ILE A 27 -5.04 2.47 -3.28
CA ILE A 27 -4.41 1.17 -3.56
C ILE A 27 -3.18 0.94 -2.68
N PRO A 28 -2.11 1.77 -2.74
CA PRO A 28 -0.96 1.58 -1.87
C PRO A 28 -1.33 1.72 -0.39
N LYS A 29 -2.27 2.63 -0.04
CA LYS A 29 -2.78 2.76 1.33
C LYS A 29 -3.40 1.45 1.83
N LYS A 30 -4.25 0.79 1.03
CA LYS A 30 -4.91 -0.44 1.45
C LYS A 30 -3.90 -1.58 1.60
N LEU A 31 -2.91 -1.68 0.71
CA LEU A 31 -1.86 -2.70 0.82
C LEU A 31 -1.03 -2.51 2.10
N MET A 32 -0.63 -1.28 2.41
CA MET A 32 0.07 -0.98 3.68
C MET A 32 -0.81 -1.27 4.89
N HIS A 33 -2.10 -0.94 4.82
CA HIS A 33 -3.05 -1.28 5.88
C HIS A 33 -3.20 -2.80 6.05
N GLN A 34 -3.26 -3.59 4.97
CA GLN A 34 -3.28 -5.05 5.06
C GLN A 34 -1.99 -5.61 5.66
N ALA A 35 -0.83 -5.05 5.31
CA ALA A 35 0.43 -5.45 5.94
C ALA A 35 0.40 -5.22 7.47
N ALA A 36 -0.18 -4.11 7.94
CA ALA A 36 -0.38 -3.86 9.36
C ALA A 36 -1.34 -4.87 10.01
N LEU A 37 -2.45 -5.21 9.34
CA LEU A 37 -3.38 -6.23 9.82
C LEU A 37 -2.73 -7.62 9.89
N LEU A 38 -1.87 -7.97 8.94
CA LEU A 38 -1.14 -9.24 8.96
C LEU A 38 -0.20 -9.34 10.17
N GLY A 39 0.44 -8.24 10.59
CA GLY A 39 1.23 -8.21 11.82
C GLY A 39 0.41 -8.55 13.07
N GLN A 40 -0.81 -8.02 13.16
CA GLN A 40 -1.74 -8.37 14.24
C GLN A 40 -2.21 -9.82 14.14
N ALA A 41 -2.57 -10.27 12.93
CA ALA A 41 -3.01 -11.64 12.69
C ALA A 41 -1.93 -12.68 13.04
N LEU A 42 -0.65 -12.38 12.80
CA LEU A 42 0.47 -13.22 13.22
C LEU A 42 0.59 -13.29 14.75
N THR A 43 0.32 -12.18 15.44
CA THR A 43 0.32 -12.16 16.91
C THR A 43 -0.82 -13.00 17.47
N ASP A 44 -2.02 -12.87 16.88
CA ASP A 44 -3.18 -13.65 17.28
C ASP A 44 -3.06 -15.14 16.90
N SER A 45 -2.37 -15.48 15.80
CA SER A 45 -2.22 -16.88 15.36
C SER A 45 -1.56 -17.78 16.41
N ARG A 46 -0.69 -17.22 17.28
CA ARG A 46 -0.09 -17.94 18.42
C ARG A 46 -1.17 -18.51 19.35
N LYS A 47 -2.26 -17.76 19.59
CA LYS A 47 -3.39 -18.20 20.43
C LYS A 47 -4.19 -19.33 19.77
N PHE A 48 -4.07 -19.46 18.45
CA PHE A 48 -4.68 -20.53 17.66
C PHE A 48 -3.71 -21.70 17.40
N GLY A 49 -2.59 -21.77 18.14
CA GLY A 49 -1.66 -22.91 18.07
C GLY A 49 -0.63 -22.86 16.94
N TRP A 50 -0.52 -21.74 16.23
CA TRP A 50 0.51 -21.59 15.19
C TRP A 50 1.87 -21.29 15.82
N GLU A 51 2.86 -22.16 15.58
CA GLU A 51 4.24 -21.97 16.02
C GLU A 51 5.13 -21.54 14.85
N TYR A 52 5.82 -20.42 15.01
CA TYR A 52 6.86 -19.94 14.10
C TYR A 52 8.09 -19.50 14.90
N SER A 53 9.26 -19.39 14.26
CA SER A 53 10.52 -18.98 14.91
C SER A 53 10.52 -17.51 15.27
#